data_AF-N9PA69-F1
#
_entry.id   AF-N9PA69-F1
#
_cell.length_a   1.000
_cell.length_b   1.000
_cell.length_c   1.000
_cell.angle_alpha   90.00
_cell.angle_beta   90.00
_cell.angle_gamma   90.00
#
_symmetry.space_group_name_H-M   'P 1'
#
loop_
_entity.id
_entity.type
_entity.pdbx_description
1 polymer ?
#
loop_
_entity_poly.entity_id
_entity_poly.type
_entity_poly.pdbx_seq_one_letter_code
_entity_poly.pdbx_strand_id
1 'polypeptide(L)'
;MKAWKKNPHTDFTFIDYQLPTAIRSENVPYIKRICKERIDSVSTFVLLIGKDTKSKTTFVKYEVECAVKKGCRLFALNLNNSRNADNLCPDFIKDLGFVFLPYSQKALIYCLENIPKHEVGKNYILSDATYRKLGL
;
A
#
# COMPACT_ATOMS: atom_id res chain seq x y z
N MET A 1 5.21 3.57 9.22
CA MET A 1 5.95 2.30 9.06
C MET A 1 7.36 2.28 9.70
N LYS A 2 8.00 3.42 10.03
CA LYS A 2 9.34 3.45 10.66
C LYS A 2 9.47 2.60 11.94
N ALA A 3 8.40 2.54 12.75
CA ALA A 3 8.34 1.68 13.94
C ALA A 3 8.37 0.18 13.59
N TRP A 4 7.74 -0.23 12.48
CA TRP A 4 7.75 -1.63 12.02
C TRP A 4 9.11 -2.04 11.46
N LYS A 5 9.84 -1.11 10.84
CA LYS A 5 11.21 -1.33 10.36
C LYS A 5 12.22 -1.62 11.48
N LYS A 6 11.93 -1.20 12.72
CA LYS A 6 12.78 -1.48 13.90
C LYS A 6 12.54 -2.87 14.49
N ASN A 7 11.55 -3.63 14.03
CA ASN A 7 11.32 -4.99 14.50
C ASN A 7 12.33 -5.95 13.82
N PRO A 8 13.14 -6.71 14.58
CA PRO A 8 14.19 -7.57 14.03
C PRO A 8 13.69 -8.85 13.35
N HIS A 9 12.39 -9.14 13.38
CA HIS A 9 11.78 -10.38 12.88
C HIS A 9 11.10 -10.26 11.50
N THR A 10 11.54 -9.33 10.66
CA THR A 10 10.90 -9.12 9.35
C THR A 10 11.89 -9.01 8.21
N ASP A 11 11.84 -9.98 7.30
CA ASP A 11 12.69 -10.13 6.11
C ASP A 11 12.28 -9.21 4.93
N PHE A 12 11.69 -8.05 5.23
CA PHE A 12 11.28 -7.11 4.18
C PHE A 12 11.69 -5.67 4.48
N THR A 13 12.26 -5.03 3.47
CA THR A 13 12.75 -3.66 3.56
C THR A 13 11.65 -2.69 3.18
N PHE A 14 11.30 -1.79 4.10
CA PHE A 14 10.48 -0.63 3.78
C PHE A 14 11.34 0.51 3.23
N ILE A 15 11.01 0.96 2.02
CA ILE A 15 11.41 2.26 1.52
C ILE A 15 10.32 3.25 1.95
N ASP A 16 10.63 4.09 2.94
CA ASP A 16 9.71 5.12 3.39
C ASP A 16 9.63 6.25 2.35
N TYR A 17 8.41 6.53 1.86
CA TYR A 17 8.13 7.54 0.86
C TYR A 17 8.12 8.97 1.41
N GLN A 18 8.38 9.19 2.70
CA GLN A 18 8.58 10.54 3.22
C GLN A 18 9.76 11.20 2.48
N LEU A 19 9.44 12.16 1.61
CA LEU A 19 10.42 13.03 1.00
C LEU A 19 11.23 13.69 2.15
N PRO A 20 12.57 13.51 2.21
CA PRO A 20 13.38 13.92 3.37
C PRO A 20 13.31 15.42 3.65
N THR A 21 13.04 16.18 2.60
CA THR A 21 12.86 17.62 2.63
C THR A 21 11.38 17.89 2.44
N ALA A 22 10.81 18.80 3.24
CA ALA A 22 9.54 19.43 2.90
C ALA A 22 9.73 20.08 1.52
N ILE A 23 9.43 19.34 0.46
CA ILE A 23 9.49 19.93 -0.86
C ILE A 23 8.33 20.90 -0.87
N ARG A 24 8.64 22.20 -0.76
CA ARG A 24 7.83 23.28 -1.34
C ARG A 24 7.83 23.09 -2.87
N SER A 25 7.38 21.93 -3.36
CA SER A 25 7.37 21.61 -4.78
C SER A 25 6.02 22.01 -5.32
N GLU A 26 5.97 23.18 -5.92
CA GLU A 26 4.99 23.45 -6.96
C GLU A 26 5.34 22.68 -8.25
N ASN A 27 6.54 22.09 -8.32
CA ASN A 27 7.00 21.29 -9.45
C ASN A 27 6.47 19.84 -9.37
N VAL A 28 5.22 19.67 -9.81
CA VAL A 28 4.54 18.38 -9.94
C VAL A 28 5.32 17.37 -10.82
N PRO A 29 5.86 17.74 -12.00
CA PRO A 29 6.66 16.82 -12.81
C PRO A 29 7.87 16.23 -12.08
N TYR A 30 8.59 17.05 -11.32
CA TYR A 30 9.75 16.61 -10.55
C TYR A 30 9.37 15.58 -9.49
N ILE A 31 8.32 15.84 -8.69
CA ILE A 31 7.84 14.88 -7.68
C ILE A 31 7.45 13.56 -8.34
N LYS A 32 6.69 13.61 -9.44
CA LYS A 32 6.25 12.41 -10.17
C LYS A 32 7.45 11.57 -10.63
N ARG A 33 8.50 12.21 -11.16
CA ARG A 33 9.73 11.50 -11.56
C ARG A 33 10.38 10.75 -10.39
N ILE A 34 10.56 11.42 -9.25
CA ILE A 34 11.17 10.80 -8.05
C ILE A 34 10.29 9.66 -7.50
N CYS A 35 8.97 9.84 -7.47
CA CYS A 35 8.07 8.77 -7.05
C CYS A 35 8.19 7.55 -7.97
N LYS A 36 8.22 7.77 -9.29
CA LYS A 36 8.39 6.68 -10.28
C LYS A 36 9.71 5.94 -10.09
N GLU A 37 10.83 6.64 -9.99
CA GLU A 37 12.16 6.02 -9.80
C GLU A 37 12.21 5.10 -8.57
N ARG A 38 11.52 5.48 -7.49
CA ARG A 38 11.41 4.65 -6.28
C ARG A 38 10.47 3.46 -6.47
N ILE A 39 9.36 3.65 -7.18
CA ILE A 39 8.44 2.55 -7.48
C ILE A 39 9.17 1.52 -8.36
N ASP A 40 9.97 1.99 -9.31
CA ASP A 40 10.76 1.16 -10.21
C ASP A 40 11.81 0.31 -9.47
N SER A 41 12.17 0.63 -8.22
CA SER A 41 13.08 -0.20 -7.40
C SER A 41 12.41 -1.19 -6.43
N VAL A 42 11.08 -1.18 -6.27
CA VAL A 42 10.37 -2.06 -5.30
C VAL A 42 9.46 -3.09 -5.95
N SER A 43 9.41 -4.33 -5.45
CA SER A 43 8.48 -5.37 -5.94
C SER A 43 7.07 -5.27 -5.35
N THR A 44 6.92 -4.52 -4.26
CA THR A 44 5.69 -4.41 -3.47
C THR A 44 5.38 -2.96 -3.17
N PHE A 45 4.11 -2.58 -3.33
CA PHE A 45 3.58 -1.26 -3.05
C PHE A 45 2.51 -1.35 -1.96
N VAL A 46 2.63 -0.51 -0.93
CA VAL A 46 1.71 -0.46 0.20
C VAL A 46 1.12 0.93 0.31
N LEU A 47 -0.20 1.04 0.17
CA LEU A 47 -0.97 2.28 0.34
C LEU A 47 -1.59 2.32 1.74
N LEU A 48 -1.32 3.38 2.50
CA LEU A 48 -2.01 3.65 3.77
C LEU A 48 -3.28 4.46 3.51
N ILE A 49 -4.42 3.94 3.95
CA ILE A 49 -5.74 4.54 3.77
C ILE A 49 -6.19 5.15 5.10
N GLY A 50 -6.16 6.47 5.17
CA GLY A 50 -6.66 7.28 6.28
C GLY A 50 -7.83 8.16 5.86
N LYS A 51 -8.27 9.01 6.78
CA LYS A 51 -9.47 9.85 6.63
C LYS A 51 -9.48 10.69 5.33
N ASP A 52 -8.32 11.22 4.94
CA ASP A 52 -8.20 12.09 3.75
C ASP A 52 -7.66 11.38 2.51
N THR A 53 -7.44 10.06 2.54
CA THR A 53 -6.81 9.37 1.40
C THR A 53 -7.69 9.44 0.15
N LYS A 54 -9.03 9.34 0.32
CA LYS A 54 -10.00 9.44 -0.77
C LYS A 54 -9.87 10.71 -1.61
N SER A 55 -9.58 11.86 -0.97
CA SER A 55 -9.49 13.16 -1.66
C SER A 55 -8.10 13.44 -2.25
N LYS A 56 -7.07 12.69 -1.86
CA LYS A 56 -5.68 12.89 -2.32
C LYS A 56 -5.42 12.20 -3.66
N THR A 57 -5.97 12.72 -4.75
CA THR A 57 -5.86 12.07 -6.07
C THR A 57 -4.59 12.44 -6.84
N THR A 58 -4.09 13.67 -6.74
CA THR A 58 -3.01 14.19 -7.62
C THR A 58 -1.73 13.35 -7.62
N PHE A 59 -1.27 12.93 -6.45
CA PHE A 59 -0.04 12.13 -6.30
C PHE A 59 -0.33 10.65 -6.07
N VAL A 60 -1.30 10.32 -5.22
CA VAL A 60 -1.63 8.91 -4.90
C VAL A 60 -2.07 8.15 -6.14
N LYS A 61 -2.90 8.77 -7.01
CA LYS A 61 -3.33 8.11 -8.25
C LYS A 61 -2.14 7.80 -9.15
N TYR A 62 -1.24 8.76 -9.31
CA TYR A 62 -0.04 8.57 -10.12
C TYR A 62 0.88 7.48 -9.54
N GLU A 63 1.08 7.44 -8.23
CA GLU A 63 1.88 6.40 -7.56
C GLU A 63 1.27 5.01 -7.77
N VAL A 64 -0.05 4.88 -7.62
CA VAL A 64 -0.74 3.62 -7.88
C VAL A 64 -0.62 3.22 -9.35
N GLU A 65 -0.81 4.14 -10.29
CA GLU A 65 -0.64 3.86 -11.73
C GLU A 65 0.78 3.36 -12.06
N CYS A 66 1.81 3.98 -11.47
CA CYS A 66 3.19 3.53 -11.61
C CYS A 66 3.38 2.12 -11.04
N ALA A 67 2.85 1.84 -9.85
CA ALA A 67 2.98 0.52 -9.21
C ALA A 67 2.27 -0.58 -10.01
N VAL A 68 1.08 -0.30 -10.56
CA VAL A 68 0.35 -1.21 -11.45
C VAL A 68 1.16 -1.47 -12.72
N LYS A 69 1.64 -0.42 -13.39
CA LYS A 69 2.44 -0.55 -14.63
C LYS A 69 3.73 -1.35 -14.43
N LYS A 70 4.42 -1.11 -13.31
CA LYS A 70 5.63 -1.84 -12.91
C LYS A 70 5.32 -3.29 -12.48
N GLY A 71 4.05 -3.60 -12.25
CA GLY A 71 3.61 -4.93 -11.86
C GLY A 71 3.93 -5.27 -10.40
N CYS A 72 3.92 -4.28 -9.51
CA CYS A 72 4.05 -4.50 -8.06
C CYS A 72 2.94 -5.41 -7.52
N ARG A 73 3.23 -6.07 -6.39
CA ARG A 73 2.19 -6.55 -5.46
C ARG A 73 1.56 -5.34 -4.78
N LEU A 74 0.24 -5.28 -4.69
CA LEU A 74 -0.50 -4.11 -4.21
C LEU A 74 -1.21 -4.42 -2.88
N PHE A 75 -0.90 -3.64 -1.84
CA PHE A 75 -1.53 -3.75 -0.52
C PHE A 75 -2.16 -2.43 -0.12
N ALA A 76 -3.38 -2.49 0.44
CA ALA A 76 -4.10 -1.36 1.00
C ALA A 76 -4.30 -1.60 2.49
N LEU A 77 -3.64 -0.79 3.33
CA LEU A 77 -3.75 -0.88 4.79
C LEU A 77 -4.68 0.22 5.30
N ASN A 78 -5.84 -0.17 5.83
CA ASN A 78 -6.81 0.74 6.38
C ASN A 78 -6.43 1.14 7.81
N LEU A 79 -6.19 2.43 8.03
CA LEU A 79 -5.83 2.99 9.35
C LEU A 79 -7.00 2.98 10.34
N ASN A 80 -8.24 2.82 9.87
CA ASN A 80 -9.43 2.61 10.71
C ASN A 80 -9.65 1.14 11.08
N ASN A 81 -8.70 0.25 10.79
CA ASN A 81 -8.77 -1.21 11.00
C ASN A 81 -9.84 -1.95 10.20
N SER A 82 -10.39 -1.35 9.13
CA SER A 82 -11.26 -2.08 8.21
C SER A 82 -10.49 -3.20 7.50
N ARG A 83 -11.11 -4.39 7.39
CA ARG A 83 -10.59 -5.54 6.62
C ARG A 83 -10.93 -5.44 5.13
N ASN A 84 -11.75 -4.46 4.73
CA ASN A 84 -12.32 -4.32 3.40
C ASN A 84 -12.05 -2.92 2.82
N ALA A 85 -12.29 -2.75 1.52
CA ALA A 85 -12.43 -1.41 0.97
C ALA A 85 -13.65 -0.71 1.58
N ASP A 86 -13.48 0.53 2.03
CA ASP A 86 -14.55 1.33 2.65
C ASP A 86 -14.69 2.71 1.98
N ASN A 87 -15.44 3.61 2.62
CA ASN A 87 -15.70 4.94 2.11
C ASN A 87 -14.50 5.90 2.16
N LEU A 88 -13.38 5.51 2.79
CA LEU A 88 -12.11 6.26 2.83
C LEU A 88 -11.16 5.83 1.69
N CYS A 89 -11.44 4.69 1.06
CA CYS A 89 -10.69 4.24 -0.11
C CYS A 89 -10.98 5.15 -1.33
N PRO A 90 -9.96 5.58 -2.07
CA PRO A 90 -10.17 6.21 -3.37
C PRO A 90 -10.87 5.27 -4.35
N ASP A 91 -11.78 5.78 -5.18
CA ASP A 91 -12.51 4.93 -6.13
C ASP A 91 -11.60 4.31 -7.19
N PHE A 92 -10.52 5.01 -7.58
CA PHE A 92 -9.60 4.56 -8.62
C PHE A 92 -8.75 3.33 -8.24
N ILE A 93 -8.71 2.93 -6.96
CA ILE A 93 -8.00 1.71 -6.54
C ILE A 93 -8.90 0.49 -6.48
N LYS A 94 -10.21 0.68 -6.63
CA LYS A 94 -11.15 -0.43 -6.75
C LYS A 94 -10.77 -1.22 -8.02
N ASP A 95 -10.81 -2.53 -7.90
CA ASP A 95 -10.49 -3.48 -8.96
C ASP A 95 -9.07 -3.43 -9.56
N LEU A 96 -8.10 -2.82 -8.87
CA LEU A 96 -6.69 -2.88 -9.32
C LEU A 96 -5.92 -4.11 -8.84
N GLY A 97 -6.56 -5.04 -8.12
CA GLY A 97 -5.92 -6.23 -7.57
C GLY A 97 -5.24 -5.98 -6.21
N PHE A 98 -5.77 -5.03 -5.43
CA PHE A 98 -5.29 -4.76 -4.08
C PHE A 98 -5.72 -5.85 -3.11
N VAL A 99 -4.80 -6.20 -2.20
CA VAL A 99 -5.12 -6.92 -0.97
C VAL A 99 -5.48 -5.90 0.11
N PHE A 100 -6.72 -5.91 0.58
CA PHE A 100 -7.19 -5.02 1.65
C PHE A 100 -6.96 -5.63 3.02
N LEU A 101 -6.34 -4.87 3.91
CA LEU A 101 -5.97 -5.31 5.25
C LEU A 101 -6.25 -4.18 6.26
N PRO A 102 -6.53 -4.52 7.53
CA PRO A 102 -6.40 -3.56 8.61
C PRO A 102 -4.93 -3.13 8.75
N TYR A 103 -4.66 -2.02 9.42
CA TYR A 103 -3.29 -1.59 9.74
C TYR A 103 -2.63 -2.52 10.77
N SER A 104 -2.23 -3.71 10.29
CA SER A 104 -1.66 -4.80 11.08
C SER A 104 -0.42 -5.35 10.42
N GLN A 105 0.71 -5.27 11.15
CA GLN A 105 1.98 -5.82 10.71
C GLN A 105 1.88 -7.34 10.48
N LYS A 106 1.18 -8.06 11.37
CA LYS A 106 1.00 -9.52 11.26
C LYS A 106 0.25 -9.92 9.99
N ALA A 107 -0.84 -9.21 9.67
CA ALA A 107 -1.63 -9.49 8.48
C ALA A 107 -0.83 -9.22 7.20
N LEU A 108 -0.06 -8.12 7.17
CA LEU A 108 0.79 -7.80 6.03
C LEU A 108 1.90 -8.86 5.83
N ILE A 109 2.61 -9.26 6.90
CA ILE A 109 3.65 -10.30 6.83
C ILE A 109 3.08 -11.60 6.28
N TYR A 110 1.96 -12.05 6.87
CA TYR A 110 1.30 -13.27 6.39
C TYR A 110 1.01 -13.20 4.89
N CYS A 111 0.47 -12.07 4.41
CA CYS A 111 0.21 -11.90 2.99
C CYS A 111 1.50 -11.87 2.15
N LEU A 112 2.55 -11.20 2.63
CA LEU A 112 3.83 -11.13 1.94
C LEU A 112 4.40 -12.53 1.69
N GLU A 113 4.28 -13.42 2.66
CA GLU A 113 4.79 -14.81 2.63
C GLU A 113 3.86 -15.79 1.88
N ASN A 114 2.54 -15.64 2.00
CA ASN A 114 1.59 -16.69 1.60
C ASN A 114 0.69 -16.33 0.42
N ILE A 115 0.57 -15.05 0.07
CA ILE A 115 -0.39 -14.60 -0.94
C ILE A 115 0.36 -14.14 -2.19
N PRO A 116 0.26 -14.82 -3.34
CA PRO A 116 0.96 -14.39 -4.55
C PRO A 116 0.40 -13.04 -5.05
N LYS A 117 1.07 -12.46 -6.05
CA LYS A 117 0.54 -11.28 -6.74
C LYS A 117 -0.81 -11.61 -7.36
N HIS A 118 -1.81 -10.74 -7.15
CA HIS A 118 -3.12 -10.85 -7.78
C HIS A 118 -3.15 -10.17 -9.15
N GLU A 119 -3.98 -10.71 -10.04
CA GLU A 119 -4.28 -10.08 -11.33
C GLU A 119 -5.07 -8.79 -11.12
N VAL A 120 -4.83 -7.81 -12.00
CA VAL A 120 -5.64 -6.60 -12.08
C VAL A 120 -7.08 -7.01 -12.35
N GLY A 121 -8.04 -6.44 -11.63
CA GLY A 121 -9.48 -6.74 -11.74
C GLY A 121 -10.05 -7.50 -10.55
N LYS A 122 -9.23 -8.16 -9.71
CA LYS A 122 -9.74 -8.93 -8.56
C LYS A 122 -9.05 -8.55 -7.25
N ASN A 123 -9.71 -7.69 -6.50
CA ASN A 123 -9.29 -7.38 -5.13
C ASN A 123 -9.41 -8.62 -4.23
N TYR A 124 -8.53 -8.71 -3.23
CA TYR A 124 -8.48 -9.83 -2.31
C TYR A 124 -8.70 -9.38 -0.88
N ILE A 125 -9.50 -10.16 -0.15
CA ILE A 125 -9.80 -9.98 1.26
C ILE A 125 -9.40 -11.27 1.97
N LEU A 126 -8.61 -11.15 3.04
CA LEU A 126 -8.28 -12.30 3.88
C LEU A 126 -9.52 -12.88 4.55
N SER A 127 -9.60 -14.20 4.62
CA SER A 127 -10.71 -14.88 5.30
C SER A 127 -10.69 -14.62 6.82
N ASP A 128 -11.86 -14.63 7.45
CA ASP A 128 -11.97 -14.54 8.91
C ASP A 128 -11.23 -15.67 9.63
N ALA A 129 -11.20 -16.86 9.04
CA ALA A 129 -10.42 -17.98 9.58
C ALA A 129 -8.92 -17.65 9.65
N THR A 130 -8.40 -16.95 8.63
CA THR A 130 -7.01 -16.49 8.64
C THR A 130 -6.76 -15.45 9.72
N TYR A 131 -7.65 -14.46 9.88
CA TYR A 131 -7.53 -13.47 10.96
C TYR A 131 -7.54 -14.12 12.35
N ARG A 132 -8.44 -15.08 12.60
CA ARG A 132 -8.47 -15.84 13.86
C ARG A 132 -7.16 -16.58 14.12
N LYS A 133 -6.57 -17.23 13.11
CA LYS A 133 -5.27 -17.91 13.22
C LYS A 133 -4.12 -16.94 13.57
N LEU A 134 -4.20 -15.69 13.11
CA LEU A 134 -3.21 -14.65 13.41
C LEU A 134 -3.45 -13.96 14.77
N GLY A 135 -4.57 -14.27 15.45
CA GLY A 135 -5.00 -13.61 16.68
C GLY A 135 -5.46 -12.17 16.45
N LEU A 136 -6.19 -11.92 15.35
CA LEU A 136 -6.67 -10.61 14.88
C LEU A 136 -8.18 -10.57 14.61
#